data_AF-A0A926ICC3-F1
#
_entry.id   AF-A0A926ICC3-F1
#
_cell.length_a   1.000
_cell.length_b   1.000
_cell.length_c   1.000
_cell.angle_alpha   90.00
_cell.angle_beta   90.00
_cell.angle_gamma   90.00
#
_symmetry.space_group_name_H-M   'P 1'
#
loop_
_entity.id
_entity.type
_entity.pdbx_description
1 polymer ?
#
loop_
_entity_poly.entity_id
_entity_poly.type
_entity_poly.pdbx_seq_one_letter_code
_entity_poly.pdbx_strand_id
1 'polypeptide(L)' 'MLKKINYFINILMGSFTGVFIGSAVFKYLDYKKNPDLYVMQSAPWYLSIQITGIALIIVLLICVVIKVILGNKLKR' A
#
# COMPACT_ATOMS: atom_id res chain seq x y z
N MET A 1 -25.54 9.28 1.06
CA MET A 1 -24.13 9.71 0.92
C MET A 1 -23.12 8.66 1.39
N LEU A 2 -23.34 7.98 2.53
CA LEU A 2 -22.41 6.98 3.07
C LEU A 2 -22.03 5.84 2.10
N LYS A 3 -22.96 5.34 1.27
CA LYS A 3 -22.66 4.33 0.23
C LYS A 3 -21.64 4.84 -0.82
N LYS A 4 -21.73 6.12 -1.23
CA LYS A 4 -20.75 6.76 -2.13
C LYS A 4 -19.38 6.87 -1.48
N ILE A 5 -19.32 7.24 -0.20
CA ILE A 5 -18.07 7.33 0.57
C ILE A 5 -17.42 5.94 0.69
N ASN A 6 -18.21 4.92 1.00
CA ASN A 6 -17.72 3.54 1.08
C ASN A 6 -17.14 3.04 -0.26
N TYR A 7 -17.81 3.38 -1.36
CA TYR A 7 -17.33 3.08 -2.71
C TYR A 7 -16.02 3.82 -3.03
N PHE A 8 -15.94 5.11 -2.67
CA PHE A 8 -14.72 5.90 -2.84
C PHE A 8 -13.54 5.31 -2.04
N ILE A 9 -13.76 4.93 -0.78
CA ILE A 9 -12.71 4.29 0.05
C ILE A 9 -12.27 2.96 -0.58
N ASN A 10 -13.18 2.17 -1.15
CA ASN A 10 -12.81 0.93 -1.86
C ASN A 10 -11.89 1.19 -3.06
N ILE A 11 -12.21 2.19 -3.88
CA ILE A 11 -11.36 2.59 -5.00
C ILE A 11 -9.99 3.00 -4.47
N LEU A 12 -9.97 3.85 -3.45
CA LEU A 12 -8.73 4.35 -2.84
C LEU A 12 -7.84 3.20 -2.34
N MET A 13 -8.42 2.23 -1.61
CA MET A 13 -7.70 1.03 -1.13
C MET A 13 -7.13 0.20 -2.29
N GLY A 14 -7.92 0.00 -3.35
CA GLY A 14 -7.49 -0.73 -4.54
C GLY A 14 -6.33 -0.02 -5.27
N SER A 15 -6.44 1.29 -5.47
CA SER A 15 -5.41 2.10 -6.11
C SER A 15 -4.09 2.08 -5.33
N PHE A 16 -4.13 2.28 -4.01
CA PHE A 16 -2.92 2.22 -3.17
C PHE A 16 -2.25 0.84 -3.21
N THR A 17 -3.06 -0.22 -3.16
CA THR A 17 -2.55 -1.59 -3.25
C THR A 17 -1.92 -1.86 -4.62
N GLY A 18 -2.55 -1.40 -5.71
CA GLY A 18 -2.02 -1.53 -7.07
C GLY A 18 -0.70 -0.79 -7.27
N VAL A 19 -0.60 0.45 -6.79
CA VAL A 19 0.65 1.23 -6.84
C VAL A 19 1.75 0.54 -6.05
N PHE A 20 1.44 0.00 -4.86
CA PHE A 20 2.41 -0.74 -4.08
C PHE A 20 2.94 -1.98 -4.80
N ILE A 21 2.05 -2.83 -5.35
CA ILE A 21 2.44 -4.02 -6.10
C ILE A 21 3.31 -3.63 -7.30
N GLY A 22 2.90 -2.63 -8.07
CA GLY A 22 3.67 -2.13 -9.21
C GLY A 22 5.06 -1.64 -8.81
N SER A 23 5.15 -0.86 -7.72
CA SER A 23 6.43 -0.38 -7.20
C SER A 23 7.34 -1.50 -6.69
N ALA A 24 6.77 -2.53 -6.05
CA ALA A 24 7.51 -3.66 -5.54
C ALA A 24 8.08 -4.52 -6.68
N VAL A 25 7.26 -4.81 -7.69
CA VAL A 25 7.68 -5.54 -8.90
C VAL A 25 8.75 -4.76 -9.65
N PHE A 26 8.56 -3.45 -9.83
CA PHE A 26 9.55 -2.60 -10.49
C PHE A 26 10.90 -2.62 -9.77
N LYS A 27 10.92 -2.42 -8.45
CA LYS A 27 12.14 -2.48 -7.63
C LYS A 27 12.82 -3.84 -7.68
N TYR A 28 12.05 -4.92 -7.70
CA TYR A 28 12.58 -6.27 -7.84
C TYR A 28 13.25 -6.50 -9.20
N LEU A 29 12.60 -6.07 -10.29
CA LEU A 29 13.16 -6.16 -11.64
C LEU A 29 14.41 -5.29 -11.79
N ASP A 30 14.42 -4.09 -11.22
CA ASP A 30 15.56 -3.19 -11.25
C ASP A 30 16.76 -3.76 -10.49
N TYR A 31 16.54 -4.33 -9.30
CA TYR A 31 17.57 -5.05 -8.56
C TYR A 31 18.15 -6.21 -9.35
N LYS A 32 17.31 -7.02 -10.00
CA LYS A 32 17.78 -8.15 -10.82
C LYS A 32 18.61 -7.69 -12.02
N LYS A 33 18.31 -6.52 -12.59
CA LYS A 33 19.02 -5.98 -13.76
C LYS A 33 20.37 -5.36 -13.40
N ASN A 34 20.45 -4.71 -12.24
CA ASN A 34 21.65 -3.97 -11.81
C ASN A 34 22.01 -4.29 -10.35
N PRO A 35 22.38 -5.55 -10.02
CA PRO A 35 22.65 -5.94 -8.64
C PRO A 35 23.80 -5.12 -8.03
N ASP A 36 24.82 -4.77 -8.82
CA ASP A 36 26.05 -4.12 -8.38
C ASP A 36 25.81 -2.73 -7.74
N LEU A 37 24.78 -2.00 -8.21
CA LEU A 37 24.39 -0.69 -7.67
C LEU A 37 23.85 -0.80 -6.24
N TYR A 38 23.19 -1.92 -5.93
CA TYR A 38 22.60 -2.20 -4.63
C TYR A 38 23.60 -2.87 -3.69
N VAL A 39 24.62 -3.56 -4.20
CA VAL A 39 25.73 -4.11 -3.38
C VAL A 39 26.64 -2.99 -2.87
N MET A 40 26.80 -1.89 -3.62
CA MET A 40 27.52 -0.70 -3.15
C MET A 40 26.78 0.04 -2.01
N GLN A 41 25.47 -0.15 -1.88
CA GLN A 41 24.70 0.47 -0.81
C GLN A 41 24.74 -0.38 0.46
N SER A 42 25.06 0.26 1.60
CA SER A 42 25.03 -0.38 2.92
C SER A 42 23.62 -0.84 3.34
N ALA A 43 22.57 -0.28 2.72
CA ALA A 43 21.19 -0.61 3.03
C ALA A 43 20.67 -1.72 2.10
N PRO A 44 20.07 -2.80 2.63
CA PRO A 44 19.45 -3.83 1.82
C PRO A 44 18.39 -3.28 0.84
N TRP A 45 18.46 -3.70 -0.42
CA TRP A 45 17.53 -3.29 -1.49
C TRP A 45 16.04 -3.51 -1.14
N TYR A 46 15.74 -4.56 -0.37
CA TYR A 46 14.38 -4.91 0.03
C TYR A 46 13.83 -4.05 1.17
N LEU A 47 14.65 -3.30 1.93
CA LEU A 47 14.17 -2.42 3.00
C LEU A 47 13.20 -1.37 2.46
N SER A 48 13.51 -0.84 1.27
CA SER A 48 12.67 0.12 0.58
C SER A 48 11.28 -0.42 0.21
N ILE A 49 11.14 -1.74 0.06
CA ILE A 49 9.85 -2.42 -0.18
C ILE A 49 9.16 -2.72 1.15
N GLN A 50 9.92 -3.10 2.18
CA GLN A 50 9.38 -3.36 3.52
C GLN A 50 8.77 -2.09 4.14
N ILE A 51 9.48 -0.95 4.09
CA ILE A 51 9.01 0.32 4.66
C ILE A 51 7.74 0.79 3.93
N THR A 52 7.71 0.72 2.60
CA THR A 52 6.50 1.08 1.83
C THR A 52 5.36 0.10 2.09
N GLY A 53 5.65 -1.18 2.33
CA GLY A 53 4.67 -2.18 2.71
C GLY A 53 4.05 -1.93 4.08
N ILE A 54 4.87 -1.60 5.08
CA ILE A 54 4.40 -1.22 6.42
C ILE A 54 3.53 0.03 6.32
N ALA A 55 3.97 1.06 5.59
CA ALA A 55 3.19 2.28 5.37
C ALA A 55 1.83 1.97 4.70
N LEU A 56 1.80 1.10 3.68
CA LEU A 56 0.56 0.67 3.04
C LEU A 56 -0.37 -0.02 4.03
N ILE A 57 0.13 -0.96 4.84
CA ILE A 57 -0.67 -1.69 5.83
C ILE A 57 -1.31 -0.71 6.81
N ILE A 58 -0.56 0.29 7.29
CA ILE A 58 -1.08 1.33 8.19
C ILE A 58 -2.21 2.13 7.51
N VAL A 59 -2.01 2.55 6.25
CA VAL A 59 -3.05 3.29 5.50
C VAL A 59 -4.31 2.44 5.28
N LEU A 60 -4.14 1.16 4.93
CA LEU A 60 -5.26 0.24 4.75
C LEU A 60 -6.00 -0.02 6.06
N LEU A 61 -5.29 -0.17 7.19
CA LEU A 61 -5.91 -0.30 8.51
C LEU A 61 -6.77 0.92 8.86
N ILE A 62 -6.27 2.13 8.62
CA ILE A 62 -7.03 3.37 8.83
C ILE A 62 -8.30 3.36 7.96
N CYS A 63 -8.19 2.99 6.68
CA CYS A 63 -9.34 2.88 5.78
C CYS A 63 -10.38 1.86 6.28
N VAL A 64 -9.94 0.70 6.80
CA VAL A 64 -10.82 -0.33 7.37
C VAL A 64 -11.53 0.19 8.62
N VAL A 65 -10.82 0.84 9.54
CA VAL A 65 -11.40 1.43 10.76
C VAL A 65 -12.49 2.45 10.40
N ILE A 66 -12.20 3.33 9.43
CA ILE A 66 -13.19 4.30 8.92
C ILE A 66 -14.43 3.58 8.37
N LYS A 67 -14.25 2.52 7.57
CA LYS A 67 -15.37 1.73 7.03
C LYS A 67 -16.20 1.08 8.13
N VAL A 68 -15.58 0.54 9.18
CA VAL A 68 -16.29 -0.06 10.32
C VAL A 68 -17.13 0.99 11.05
N ILE A 69 -16.57 2.17 11.30
CA ILE A 69 -17.31 3.28 11.93
C ILE A 69 -18.49 3.73 11.06
N LEU A 70 -18.29 3.89 9.75
CA LEU A 70 -19.37 4.24 8.81
C LEU A 70 -20.45 3.15 8.75
N GLY A 71 -20.06 1.88 8.74
CA GLY A 71 -20.99 0.74 8.71
C GLY A 71 -21.86 0.67 9.96
N ASN A 72 -21.28 0.92 11.13
CA ASN A 72 -22.03 0.97 12.40
C ASN A 72 -23.04 2.12 12.42
N LYS A 73 -22.72 3.27 11.81
CA LYS A 73 -23.67 4.39 11.65
C LYS A 73 -24.76 4.15 10.62
N LEU A 74 -24.58 3.19 9.71
CA LEU A 74 -25.54 2.88 8.63
C LEU A 74 -26.56 1.80 9.06
N LYS A 75 -26.21 0.99 10.06
CA LYS A 75 -27.10 -0.01 10.69
C LYS A 75 -28.01 0.58 11.78
N ARG A 76 -27.71 1.79 12.25
CA ARG A 76 -28.51 2.55 13.23
C ARG A 76 -29.39 3.55 12.50
#